data_AF-A0A1L9RII3-F1
#
_entry.id   AF-A0A1L9RII3-F1
#
_cell.length_a   1.000
_cell.length_b   1.000
_cell.length_c   1.000
_cell.angle_alpha   90.00
_cell.angle_beta   90.00
_cell.angle_gamma   90.00
#
_symmetry.space_group_name_H-M   'P 1'
#
loop_
_entity.id
_entity.type
_entity.pdbx_description
1 polymer ?
#
loop_
_entity_poly.entity_id
_entity_poly.type
_entity_poly.pdbx_seq_one_letter_code
_entity_poly.pdbx_strand_id
1 'polypeptide(L)'
;MTDSSSHEAKVLKALSSPSTHHIHLNNVLVKLPSSFDDLSIEQLYEKYGKPETIPVTRCDGKPLPPNAPAKAVAPLFLGKYAEKFTLPDAQPLLSDFGEAFCPASPSEVRLGQDCHTPTPFRAPEAKCELQAPLGYPSDIWSLATAIWEIMGMKAIFSTDFVPEDEIVAQHVDVLGPMPSNWWKSWEARSRFFDEHGNPTESCQINKWPSLEDSFEICVQKWRRKVGGEIDENEKAAFLDLMRRMLAFRPEERPTVDEVLHSEWMVKWAFPDYQRSQRRLR
;
A
#
# COMPACT_ATOMS: atom_id res chain seq x y z
N MET A 1 -19.73 -9.47 -15.72
CA MET A 1 -18.58 -8.77 -16.34
C MET A 1 -18.09 -7.73 -15.36
N THR A 2 -17.20 -8.12 -14.46
CA THR A 2 -16.45 -7.20 -13.60
C THR A 2 -15.45 -6.50 -14.49
N ASP A 3 -15.69 -5.22 -14.72
CA ASP A 3 -14.99 -4.42 -15.70
C ASP A 3 -13.55 -4.17 -15.23
N SER A 4 -12.57 -4.51 -16.06
CA SER A 4 -11.14 -4.25 -15.82
C SER A 4 -10.91 -2.75 -15.56
N SER A 5 -11.77 -1.88 -16.10
CA SER A 5 -11.73 -0.41 -16.08
C SER A 5 -12.03 0.28 -14.72
N SER A 6 -11.83 -0.43 -13.61
CA SER A 6 -12.14 0.05 -12.25
C SER A 6 -10.89 0.30 -11.41
N HIS A 7 -9.77 -0.37 -11.69
CA HIS A 7 -8.60 -0.34 -10.80
C HIS A 7 -7.69 0.86 -11.10
N GLU A 8 -7.45 1.13 -12.38
CA GLU A 8 -6.58 2.20 -12.86
C GLU A 8 -7.19 3.57 -12.53
N ALA A 9 -8.52 3.66 -12.63
CA ALA A 9 -9.32 4.81 -12.22
C ALA A 9 -9.28 5.08 -10.70
N LYS A 10 -9.08 4.04 -9.86
CA LYS A 10 -8.89 4.18 -8.40
C LYS A 10 -7.48 4.67 -8.07
N VAL A 11 -6.46 4.14 -8.75
CA VAL A 11 -5.06 4.57 -8.62
C VAL A 11 -4.92 6.06 -8.89
N LEU A 12 -5.56 6.55 -9.97
CA LEU A 12 -5.53 7.96 -10.33
C LEU A 12 -6.09 8.92 -9.27
N LYS A 13 -7.18 8.52 -8.61
CA LYS A 13 -7.74 9.36 -7.55
C LYS A 13 -6.84 9.37 -6.31
N ALA A 14 -6.18 8.25 -5.99
CA ALA A 14 -5.22 8.19 -4.89
C ALA A 14 -4.01 9.13 -5.13
N LEU A 15 -3.60 9.29 -6.39
CA LEU A 15 -2.48 10.15 -6.81
C LEU A 15 -2.78 11.66 -6.80
N SER A 16 -4.04 12.07 -6.61
CA SER A 16 -4.46 13.48 -6.67
C SER A 16 -4.48 14.21 -5.31
N SER A 17 -4.03 13.55 -4.24
CA SER A 17 -4.00 14.12 -2.88
C SER A 17 -2.66 14.84 -2.60
N PRO A 18 -2.64 15.97 -1.87
CA PRO A 18 -1.42 16.67 -1.50
C PRO A 18 -0.44 15.74 -0.75
N SER A 19 0.85 15.89 -1.06
CA SER A 19 1.95 15.08 -0.54
C SER A 19 2.07 15.17 0.97
N THR A 20 1.93 14.04 1.66
CA THR A 20 2.16 13.91 3.09
C THR A 20 2.87 12.61 3.39
N HIS A 21 3.82 12.68 4.30
CA HIS A 21 4.57 11.52 4.75
C HIS A 21 3.63 10.50 5.41
N HIS A 22 3.83 9.20 5.12
CA HIS A 22 3.01 8.04 5.55
C HIS A 22 1.85 7.61 4.62
N ILE A 23 2.12 7.49 3.31
CA ILE A 23 1.14 6.97 2.35
C ILE A 23 1.08 5.43 2.42
N HIS A 24 -0.01 4.87 2.95
CA HIS A 24 -0.32 3.44 2.81
C HIS A 24 -1.83 3.22 2.85
N LEU A 25 -2.32 2.07 2.36
CA LEU A 25 -3.76 1.85 2.20
C LEU A 25 -4.56 1.92 3.50
N ASN A 26 -3.95 1.64 4.68
CA ASN A 26 -4.64 1.82 5.96
C ASN A 26 -4.97 3.30 6.29
N ASN A 27 -4.31 4.26 5.62
CA ASN A 27 -4.56 5.70 5.75
C ASN A 27 -5.35 6.27 4.56
N VAL A 28 -5.78 5.41 3.62
CA VAL A 28 -6.62 5.80 2.48
C VAL A 28 -8.06 5.36 2.79
N LEU A 29 -8.89 6.34 3.12
CA LEU A 29 -10.31 6.13 3.41
C LEU A 29 -11.16 6.31 2.16
N VAL A 30 -12.35 5.71 2.16
CA VAL A 30 -13.36 5.95 1.14
C VAL A 30 -14.54 6.66 1.77
N LYS A 31 -15.01 7.73 1.12
CA LYS A 31 -16.18 8.47 1.59
C LYS A 31 -17.44 7.59 1.57
N LEU A 32 -18.20 7.60 2.67
CA LEU A 32 -19.53 6.98 2.72
C LEU A 32 -20.50 7.70 1.75
N PRO A 33 -21.60 7.03 1.34
CA PRO A 33 -22.62 7.68 0.52
C PRO A 33 -23.10 8.99 1.17
N SER A 34 -23.34 10.03 0.38
CA SER A 34 -23.78 11.34 0.90
C SER A 34 -25.09 11.26 1.69
N SER A 35 -25.94 10.28 1.38
CA SER A 35 -27.20 10.03 2.10
C SER A 35 -27.00 9.38 3.47
N PHE A 36 -25.78 9.11 3.90
CA PHE A 36 -25.51 8.46 5.18
C PHE A 36 -25.89 9.37 6.35
N ASP A 37 -25.59 10.66 6.24
CA ASP A 37 -25.90 11.67 7.28
C ASP A 37 -27.41 11.94 7.40
N ASP A 38 -28.20 11.55 6.39
CA ASP A 38 -29.65 11.72 6.36
C ASP A 38 -30.41 10.58 7.08
N LEU A 39 -29.71 9.51 7.49
CA LEU A 39 -30.34 8.36 8.14
C LEU A 39 -30.69 8.65 9.59
N SER A 40 -31.93 8.35 9.99
CA SER A 40 -32.25 8.21 11.42
C SER A 40 -31.51 7.01 12.04
N ILE A 41 -31.43 6.95 13.36
CA ILE A 41 -30.82 5.82 14.08
C ILE A 41 -31.52 4.50 13.71
N GLU A 42 -32.86 4.52 13.60
CA GLU A 42 -33.66 3.36 13.23
C GLU A 42 -33.34 2.89 11.80
N GLN A 43 -33.24 3.83 10.85
CA GLN A 43 -32.91 3.52 9.46
C GLN A 43 -31.47 3.01 9.32
N LEU A 44 -30.54 3.55 10.10
CA LEU A 44 -29.16 3.08 10.16
C LEU A 44 -29.11 1.62 10.64
N TYR A 45 -29.85 1.27 11.69
CA TYR A 45 -29.92 -0.10 12.18
C TYR A 45 -30.67 -1.06 11.25
N GLU A 46 -31.71 -0.61 10.57
CA GLU A 46 -32.39 -1.40 9.56
C GLU A 46 -31.45 -1.74 8.39
N LYS A 47 -30.63 -0.77 7.96
CA LYS A 47 -29.74 -0.92 6.81
C LYS A 47 -28.46 -1.68 7.12
N TYR A 48 -27.81 -1.37 8.24
CA TYR A 48 -26.48 -1.89 8.56
C TYR A 48 -26.48 -2.90 9.70
N GLY A 49 -27.57 -3.02 10.45
CA GLY A 49 -27.69 -3.89 11.62
C GLY A 49 -27.62 -3.14 12.94
N LYS A 50 -28.18 -3.76 13.99
CA LYS A 50 -28.09 -3.25 15.36
C LYS A 50 -26.71 -3.56 15.98
N PRO A 51 -26.21 -2.74 16.92
CA PRO A 51 -24.94 -2.99 17.57
C PRO A 51 -24.96 -4.34 18.30
N GLU A 52 -24.00 -5.20 17.95
CA GLU A 52 -23.80 -6.47 18.64
C GLU A 52 -22.78 -6.27 19.77
N THR A 53 -23.12 -6.72 20.98
CA THR A 53 -22.22 -6.63 22.12
C THR A 53 -21.62 -7.98 22.47
N ILE A 54 -20.30 -8.00 22.66
CA ILE A 54 -19.54 -9.17 23.06
C ILE A 54 -19.11 -8.99 24.53
N PRO A 55 -19.31 -9.99 25.41
CA PRO A 55 -18.84 -9.91 26.79
C PRO A 55 -17.30 -9.88 26.81
N VAL A 56 -16.73 -8.93 27.56
CA VAL A 56 -15.29 -8.88 27.79
C VAL A 56 -14.97 -9.85 28.92
N THR A 57 -14.02 -10.75 28.69
CA THR A 57 -13.55 -11.70 29.70
C THR A 57 -12.03 -11.64 29.80
N ARG A 58 -11.51 -11.95 30.98
CA ARG A 58 -10.06 -12.09 31.17
C ARG A 58 -9.61 -13.45 30.66
N CYS A 59 -8.45 -13.49 29.99
CA CYS A 59 -7.86 -14.75 29.52
C CYS A 59 -7.54 -15.71 30.67
N ASP A 60 -7.31 -15.20 31.89
CA ASP A 60 -7.06 -16.00 33.10
C ASP A 60 -8.35 -16.39 33.87
N GLY A 61 -9.53 -16.06 33.33
CA GLY A 61 -10.83 -16.41 33.90
C GLY A 61 -11.23 -15.64 35.17
N LYS A 62 -10.41 -14.69 35.64
CA LYS A 62 -10.73 -13.88 36.82
C LYS A 62 -11.81 -12.82 36.52
N PRO A 63 -12.45 -12.25 37.56
CA PRO A 63 -13.37 -11.12 37.37
C PRO A 63 -12.65 -9.88 36.81
N LEU A 64 -13.38 -9.10 36.00
CA LEU A 64 -12.89 -7.82 35.48
C LEU A 64 -12.69 -6.81 36.62
N PRO A 65 -11.65 -5.97 36.54
CA PRO A 65 -11.49 -4.86 37.47
C PRO A 65 -12.57 -3.79 37.21
N PRO A 66 -12.88 -2.93 38.18
CA PRO A 66 -13.99 -1.95 38.07
C PRO A 66 -13.86 -0.96 36.91
N ASN A 67 -12.64 -0.72 36.44
CA ASN A 67 -12.32 0.22 35.37
C ASN A 67 -12.30 -0.43 33.97
N ALA A 68 -12.51 -1.74 33.86
CA ALA A 68 -12.59 -2.42 32.57
C ALA A 68 -14.05 -2.47 32.07
N PRO A 69 -14.32 -2.18 30.78
CA PRO A 69 -15.65 -2.30 30.23
C PRO A 69 -16.11 -3.76 30.24
N ALA A 70 -17.34 -4.01 30.71
CA ALA A 70 -17.90 -5.37 30.76
C ALA A 70 -18.33 -5.91 29.38
N LYS A 71 -18.51 -5.02 28.40
CA LYS A 71 -18.94 -5.35 27.04
C LYS A 71 -18.14 -4.53 26.04
N ALA A 72 -17.80 -5.15 24.92
CA ALA A 72 -17.32 -4.48 23.71
C ALA A 72 -18.43 -4.49 22.66
N VAL A 73 -18.44 -3.49 21.79
CA VAL A 73 -19.35 -3.45 20.64
C VAL A 73 -18.57 -3.94 19.42
N ALA A 74 -19.09 -4.93 18.71
CA ALA A 74 -18.48 -5.40 17.48
C ALA A 74 -18.54 -4.30 16.41
N PRO A 75 -17.46 -4.08 15.63
CA PRO A 75 -17.45 -3.08 14.58
C PRO A 75 -18.47 -3.44 13.48
N LEU A 76 -19.22 -2.43 13.02
CA LEU A 76 -20.20 -2.59 11.96
C LEU A 76 -19.52 -2.48 10.59
N PHE A 77 -19.83 -3.38 9.67
CA PHE A 77 -19.34 -3.27 8.30
C PHE A 77 -20.18 -2.26 7.51
N LEU A 78 -19.67 -1.03 7.39
CA LEU A 78 -20.30 0.06 6.62
C LEU A 78 -19.86 0.09 5.15
N GLY A 79 -18.93 -0.80 4.77
CA GLY A 79 -18.30 -0.83 3.46
C GLY A 79 -19.15 -1.48 2.37
N LYS A 80 -18.54 -1.64 1.20
CA LYS A 80 -19.07 -2.41 0.07
C LYS A 80 -18.11 -3.55 -0.25
N TYR A 81 -18.67 -4.69 -0.66
CA TYR A 81 -17.87 -5.74 -1.28
C TYR A 81 -17.26 -5.22 -2.59
N ALA A 82 -16.06 -5.69 -2.93
CA ALA A 82 -15.27 -5.19 -4.06
C ALA A 82 -16.03 -5.26 -5.39
N GLU A 83 -16.86 -6.30 -5.60
CA GLU A 83 -17.65 -6.51 -6.82
C GLU A 83 -18.80 -5.50 -6.96
N LYS A 84 -19.20 -4.86 -5.85
CA LYS A 84 -20.22 -3.80 -5.81
C LYS A 84 -19.60 -2.41 -5.70
N PHE A 85 -18.27 -2.32 -5.61
CA PHE A 85 -17.57 -1.07 -5.42
C PHE A 85 -17.35 -0.38 -6.78
N THR A 86 -18.06 0.73 -6.99
CA THR A 86 -18.08 1.44 -8.26
C THR A 86 -17.10 2.62 -8.29
N LEU A 87 -16.85 3.20 -9.46
CA LEU A 87 -15.98 4.37 -9.58
C LEU A 87 -16.50 5.65 -8.85
N PRO A 88 -17.82 5.93 -8.78
CA PRO A 88 -18.36 6.97 -7.90
C PRO A 88 -18.04 6.75 -6.43
N ASP A 89 -18.01 5.49 -6.00
CA ASP A 89 -17.66 5.11 -4.62
C ASP A 89 -16.18 5.34 -4.35
N ALA A 90 -15.31 5.18 -5.36
CA ALA A 90 -13.89 5.45 -5.23
C ALA A 90 -13.61 6.95 -4.99
N GLN A 91 -13.80 7.48 -3.80
CA GLN A 91 -13.40 8.84 -3.43
C GLN A 91 -12.36 8.72 -2.31
N PRO A 92 -11.09 8.44 -2.66
CA PRO A 92 -10.05 8.26 -1.68
C PRO A 92 -9.83 9.59 -0.94
N LEU A 93 -9.77 9.49 0.38
CA LEU A 93 -9.43 10.57 1.30
C LEU A 93 -8.19 10.11 2.06
N LEU A 94 -7.15 10.93 2.02
CA LEU A 94 -5.99 10.71 2.85
C LEU A 94 -6.32 11.16 4.27
N SER A 95 -6.03 10.31 5.24
CA SER A 95 -6.20 10.60 6.66
C SER A 95 -4.88 10.40 7.40
N ASP A 96 -4.92 10.71 8.70
CA ASP A 96 -3.81 10.51 9.62
C ASP A 96 -2.54 11.31 9.27
N PHE A 97 -2.66 12.63 9.44
CA PHE A 97 -1.55 13.57 9.27
C PHE A 97 -0.73 13.75 10.56
N GLY A 98 -0.86 12.85 11.54
CA GLY A 98 -0.16 12.96 12.83
C GLY A 98 1.36 12.91 12.69
N GLU A 99 1.84 12.26 11.62
CA GLU A 99 3.26 12.10 11.30
C GLU A 99 3.71 12.89 10.06
N ALA A 100 2.85 13.77 9.53
CA ALA A 100 3.21 14.60 8.40
C ALA A 100 4.24 15.66 8.80
N PHE A 101 5.25 15.87 7.95
CA PHE A 101 6.26 16.92 8.09
C PHE A 101 6.61 17.51 6.72
N CYS A 102 7.21 18.70 6.70
CA CYS A 102 7.64 19.39 5.49
C CYS A 102 9.16 19.25 5.28
N PRO A 103 9.64 18.41 4.33
CA PRO A 103 11.07 18.24 4.06
C PRO A 103 11.76 19.53 3.59
N ALA A 104 11.01 20.45 2.97
CA ALA A 104 11.52 21.74 2.53
C ALA A 104 11.74 22.72 3.70
N SER A 105 11.22 22.43 4.88
CA SER A 105 11.36 23.25 6.08
C SER A 105 12.58 22.81 6.90
N PRO A 106 13.62 23.65 7.07
CA PRO A 106 14.80 23.29 7.86
C PRO A 106 14.50 23.01 9.33
N SER A 107 13.34 23.44 9.85
CA SER A 107 12.91 23.18 11.23
C SER A 107 12.16 21.86 11.42
N GLU A 108 11.85 21.14 10.34
CA GLU A 108 11.05 19.90 10.36
C GLU A 108 11.81 18.71 9.74
N VAL A 109 13.15 18.77 9.74
CA VAL A 109 13.98 17.66 9.24
C VAL A 109 13.70 16.39 10.05
N ARG A 110 13.28 15.33 9.34
CA ARG A 110 13.10 14.00 9.90
C ARG A 110 14.17 13.07 9.35
N LEU A 111 14.86 12.34 10.22
CA LEU A 111 15.90 11.39 9.81
C LEU A 111 15.32 9.99 9.61
N GLY A 112 16.04 9.11 8.92
CA GLY A 112 15.65 7.72 8.73
C GLY A 112 15.33 6.97 10.04
N GLN A 113 16.14 7.18 11.08
CA GLN A 113 15.93 6.58 12.40
C GLN A 113 14.61 7.02 13.09
N ASP A 114 14.08 8.19 12.69
CA ASP A 114 12.84 8.77 13.21
C ASP A 114 11.64 8.45 12.28
N CYS A 115 11.83 7.53 11.32
CA CYS A 115 10.76 7.09 10.42
C CYS A 115 9.77 6.19 11.16
N HIS A 116 8.54 6.68 11.31
CA HIS A 116 7.46 5.91 11.92
C HIS A 116 6.56 5.21 10.89
N THR A 117 6.86 5.30 9.58
CA THR A 117 6.11 4.58 8.54
C THR A 117 6.17 3.07 8.85
N PRO A 118 5.05 2.34 8.79
CA PRO A 118 5.06 0.90 9.02
C PRO A 118 6.06 0.20 8.10
N THR A 119 6.80 -0.77 8.64
CA THR A 119 7.90 -1.46 7.96
C THR A 119 7.59 -1.94 6.54
N PRO A 120 6.40 -2.52 6.24
CA PRO A 120 6.08 -2.99 4.89
C PRO A 120 6.04 -1.92 3.80
N PHE A 121 5.77 -0.67 4.20
CA PHE A 121 5.59 0.46 3.28
C PHE A 121 6.75 1.47 3.36
N ARG A 122 7.68 1.24 4.29
CA ARG A 122 8.79 2.13 4.56
C ARG A 122 9.84 2.01 3.46
N ALA A 123 10.30 3.16 2.99
CA ALA A 123 11.37 3.23 2.01
C ALA A 123 12.72 2.74 2.61
N PRO A 124 13.56 2.04 1.83
CA PRO A 124 14.76 1.37 2.34
C PRO A 124 15.81 2.32 2.93
N GLU A 125 15.91 3.56 2.45
CA GLU A 125 16.83 4.59 2.95
C GLU A 125 16.57 4.91 4.44
N ALA A 126 15.32 4.79 4.91
CA ALA A 126 14.99 5.02 6.31
C ALA A 126 15.74 4.09 7.26
N LYS A 127 16.08 2.88 6.78
CA LYS A 127 16.88 1.90 7.53
C LYS A 127 18.35 1.93 7.12
N CYS A 128 18.64 1.96 5.82
CA CYS A 128 19.99 1.85 5.29
C CYS A 128 20.81 3.13 5.53
N GLU A 129 20.15 4.27 5.71
CA GLU A 129 20.75 5.59 5.90
C GLU A 129 20.07 6.32 7.07
N LEU A 130 20.17 5.74 8.27
CA LEU A 130 19.50 6.22 9.49
C LEU A 130 19.68 7.73 9.79
N GLN A 131 20.81 8.30 9.39
CA GLN A 131 21.16 9.71 9.61
C GLN A 131 20.86 10.62 8.41
N ALA A 132 20.39 10.06 7.30
CA ALA A 132 19.98 10.85 6.14
C ALA A 132 18.60 11.45 6.37
N PRO A 133 18.36 12.70 5.91
CA PRO A 133 17.04 13.29 5.95
C PRO A 133 16.09 12.54 5.00
N LEU A 134 14.90 12.22 5.50
CA LEU A 134 13.80 11.75 4.69
C LEU A 134 13.22 12.91 3.87
N GLY A 135 12.71 12.58 2.70
CA GLY A 135 12.06 13.56 1.84
C GLY A 135 10.96 12.95 0.98
N TYR A 136 10.43 13.75 0.06
CA TYR A 136 9.36 13.35 -0.84
C TYR A 136 9.58 12.01 -1.59
N PRO A 137 10.81 11.61 -1.96
CA PRO A 137 11.02 10.28 -2.56
C PRO A 137 10.63 9.10 -1.67
N SER A 138 10.64 9.24 -0.35
CA SER A 138 10.16 8.20 0.55
C SER A 138 8.65 7.97 0.39
N ASP A 139 7.89 9.03 0.11
CA ASP A 139 6.46 8.93 -0.17
C ASP A 139 6.18 8.27 -1.52
N ILE A 140 7.06 8.46 -2.50
CA ILE A 140 6.96 7.80 -3.80
C ILE A 140 7.10 6.28 -3.66
N TRP A 141 7.97 5.81 -2.77
CA TRP A 141 8.08 4.39 -2.45
C TRP A 141 6.78 3.86 -1.82
N SER A 142 6.28 4.51 -0.77
CA SER A 142 5.07 4.06 -0.07
C SER A 142 3.81 4.16 -0.96
N LEU A 143 3.77 5.16 -1.84
CA LEU A 143 2.76 5.28 -2.89
C LEU A 143 2.83 4.12 -3.89
N ALA A 144 4.03 3.69 -4.29
CA ALA A 144 4.18 2.53 -5.16
C ALA A 144 3.62 1.26 -4.51
N THR A 145 3.91 1.02 -3.22
CA THR A 145 3.36 -0.13 -2.50
C THR A 145 1.83 -0.08 -2.46
N ALA A 146 1.24 1.11 -2.26
CA ALA A 146 -0.21 1.30 -2.30
C ALA A 146 -0.83 1.06 -3.69
N ILE A 147 -0.20 1.57 -4.77
CA ILE A 147 -0.64 1.34 -6.16
C ILE A 147 -0.61 -0.16 -6.48
N TRP A 148 0.47 -0.84 -6.10
CA TRP A 148 0.60 -2.27 -6.30
C TRP A 148 -0.51 -3.05 -5.59
N GLU A 149 -0.79 -2.73 -4.33
CA GLU A 149 -1.84 -3.40 -3.56
C GLU A 149 -3.22 -3.21 -4.18
N ILE A 150 -3.52 -2.02 -4.69
CA ILE A 150 -4.77 -1.75 -5.42
C ILE A 150 -4.86 -2.63 -6.68
N MET A 151 -3.75 -2.79 -7.40
CA MET A 151 -3.72 -3.52 -8.67
C MET A 151 -3.70 -5.04 -8.50
N GLY A 152 -2.96 -5.55 -7.51
CA GLY A 152 -2.72 -6.97 -7.28
C GLY A 152 -3.57 -7.59 -6.17
N MET A 153 -4.37 -6.80 -5.44
CA MET A 153 -5.13 -7.24 -4.26
C MET A 153 -4.27 -7.98 -3.21
N LYS A 154 -2.95 -7.74 -3.24
CA LYS A 154 -1.93 -8.35 -2.41
C LYS A 154 -0.74 -7.42 -2.35
N ALA A 155 -0.13 -7.30 -1.17
CA ALA A 155 1.07 -6.51 -0.97
C ALA A 155 2.28 -7.08 -1.74
N ILE A 156 3.14 -6.18 -2.22
CA ILE A 156 4.40 -6.53 -2.90
C ILE A 156 5.45 -7.07 -1.93
N PHE A 157 5.40 -6.59 -0.68
CA PHE A 157 6.21 -7.04 0.45
C PHE A 157 5.31 -7.56 1.57
N SER A 158 5.87 -8.32 2.51
CA SER A 158 5.11 -8.86 3.64
C SER A 158 4.52 -7.75 4.50
N THR A 159 3.24 -7.88 4.86
CA THR A 159 2.56 -7.04 5.85
C THR A 159 2.45 -7.70 7.22
N ASP A 160 2.98 -8.93 7.35
CA ASP A 160 3.05 -9.64 8.62
C ASP A 160 4.06 -8.98 9.55
N PHE A 161 3.94 -9.27 10.85
CA PHE A 161 4.89 -8.79 11.86
C PHE A 161 6.20 -9.60 11.79
N VAL A 162 7.02 -9.31 10.78
CA VAL A 162 8.32 -9.92 10.54
C VAL A 162 9.46 -8.96 10.88
N PRO A 163 10.68 -9.48 11.17
CA PRO A 163 11.85 -8.64 11.37
C PRO A 163 12.12 -7.76 10.15
N GLU A 164 12.57 -6.52 10.38
CA GLU A 164 12.82 -5.57 9.30
C GLU A 164 13.90 -6.05 8.30
N ASP A 165 14.87 -6.86 8.74
CA ASP A 165 15.85 -7.48 7.83
C ASP A 165 15.20 -8.46 6.83
N GLU A 166 14.11 -9.10 7.23
CA GLU A 166 13.35 -9.97 6.32
C GLU A 166 12.70 -9.15 5.22
N ILE A 167 12.13 -7.98 5.54
CA ILE A 167 11.59 -7.05 4.54
C ILE A 167 12.69 -6.54 3.59
N VAL A 168 13.89 -6.24 4.09
CA VAL A 168 15.02 -5.84 3.24
C VAL A 168 15.43 -6.99 2.29
N ALA A 169 15.41 -8.24 2.75
CA ALA A 169 15.65 -9.38 1.89
C ALA A 169 14.60 -9.48 0.77
N GLN A 170 13.33 -9.21 1.09
CA GLN A 170 12.24 -9.19 0.11
C GLN A 170 12.41 -8.07 -0.92
N HIS A 171 12.90 -6.89 -0.51
CA HIS A 171 13.24 -5.82 -1.47
C HIS A 171 14.26 -6.34 -2.49
N VAL A 172 15.29 -7.08 -2.06
CA VAL A 172 16.31 -7.66 -2.95
C VAL A 172 15.73 -8.76 -3.85
N ASP A 173 14.89 -9.64 -3.30
CA ASP A 173 14.24 -10.70 -4.06
C ASP A 173 13.34 -10.17 -5.19
N VAL A 174 12.57 -9.11 -4.90
CA VAL A 174 11.60 -8.51 -5.83
C VAL A 174 12.28 -7.58 -6.84
N LEU A 175 13.18 -6.71 -6.38
CA LEU A 175 13.73 -5.59 -7.16
C LEU A 175 15.13 -5.88 -7.70
N GLY A 176 15.78 -6.94 -7.23
CA GLY A 176 17.15 -7.28 -7.57
C GLY A 176 18.18 -6.61 -6.64
N PRO A 177 19.45 -6.54 -7.05
CA PRO A 177 20.54 -6.18 -6.16
C PRO A 177 20.41 -4.73 -5.65
N MET A 178 20.51 -4.57 -4.32
CA MET A 178 20.52 -3.25 -3.70
C MET A 178 21.87 -2.54 -3.90
N PRO A 179 21.96 -1.20 -3.65
CA PRO A 179 23.20 -0.45 -3.74
C PRO A 179 24.35 -1.08 -2.95
N SER A 180 25.54 -1.14 -3.56
CA SER A 180 26.67 -1.89 -3.00
C SER A 180 27.15 -1.40 -1.63
N ASN A 181 26.98 -0.11 -1.33
CA ASN A 181 27.24 0.47 -0.02
C ASN A 181 26.28 -0.10 1.03
N TRP A 182 24.97 -0.12 0.74
CA TRP A 182 23.95 -0.68 1.63
C TRP A 182 24.10 -2.19 1.80
N TRP A 183 24.43 -2.91 0.71
CA TRP A 183 24.69 -4.34 0.75
C TRP A 183 25.87 -4.74 1.65
N LYS A 184 26.90 -3.89 1.72
CA LYS A 184 28.09 -4.12 2.55
C LYS A 184 27.86 -3.74 4.01
N SER A 185 27.02 -2.73 4.28
CA SER A 185 26.71 -2.29 5.64
C SER A 185 25.61 -3.11 6.31
N TRP A 186 24.90 -3.96 5.56
CA TRP A 186 23.83 -4.79 6.09
C TRP A 186 24.38 -6.00 6.88
N GLU A 187 24.48 -5.87 8.20
CA GLU A 187 25.07 -6.90 9.09
C GLU A 187 24.31 -8.23 9.07
N ALA A 188 22.98 -8.18 9.06
CA ALA A 188 22.13 -9.37 9.07
C ALA A 188 22.03 -10.09 7.71
N ARG A 189 22.64 -9.53 6.65
CA ARG A 189 22.58 -10.07 5.28
C ARG A 189 22.92 -11.55 5.18
N SER A 190 23.94 -12.00 5.89
CA SER A 190 24.44 -13.39 5.83
C SER A 190 23.42 -14.43 6.28
N ARG A 191 22.35 -14.02 6.96
CA ARG A 191 21.19 -14.88 7.28
C ARG A 191 20.36 -15.22 6.05
N PHE A 192 20.33 -14.30 5.08
CA PHE A 192 19.44 -14.35 3.91
C PHE A 192 20.19 -14.69 2.63
N PHE A 193 21.41 -14.19 2.46
CA PHE A 193 22.19 -14.34 1.24
C PHE A 193 23.61 -14.85 1.51
N ASP A 194 24.12 -15.68 0.60
CA ASP A 194 25.51 -16.14 0.58
C ASP A 194 26.48 -15.03 0.12
N GLU A 195 27.77 -15.36 0.04
CA GLU A 195 28.82 -14.43 -0.40
C GLU A 195 28.73 -14.02 -1.87
N HIS A 196 27.98 -14.78 -2.68
CA HIS A 196 27.70 -14.51 -4.08
C HIS A 196 26.39 -13.74 -4.30
N GLY A 197 25.61 -13.50 -3.23
CA GLY A 197 24.32 -12.82 -3.28
C GLY A 197 23.14 -13.73 -3.65
N ASN A 198 23.32 -15.05 -3.62
CA ASN A 198 22.21 -15.98 -3.78
C ASN A 198 21.51 -16.20 -2.43
N PRO A 199 20.20 -16.46 -2.40
CA PRO A 199 19.51 -16.80 -1.17
C PRO A 199 20.10 -18.05 -0.50
N THR A 200 20.16 -18.06 0.83
CA THR A 200 20.56 -19.25 1.60
C THR A 200 19.54 -20.37 1.43
N GLU A 201 19.95 -21.62 1.69
CA GLU A 201 19.07 -22.79 1.54
C GLU A 201 17.75 -22.65 2.32
N SER A 202 17.79 -22.11 3.54
CA SER A 202 16.61 -21.85 4.36
C SER A 202 15.70 -20.76 3.78
N CYS A 203 16.28 -19.76 3.10
CA CYS A 203 15.54 -18.66 2.49
C CYS A 203 15.04 -19.00 1.09
N GLN A 204 15.65 -19.97 0.41
CA GLN A 204 15.27 -20.38 -0.94
C GLN A 204 13.81 -20.87 -1.02
N ILE A 205 13.31 -21.53 0.02
CA ILE A 205 11.93 -22.04 0.09
C ILE A 205 10.91 -20.89 0.22
N ASN A 206 11.28 -19.86 0.97
CA ASN A 206 10.41 -18.71 1.26
C ASN A 206 10.83 -17.47 0.45
N LYS A 207 11.56 -17.66 -0.65
CA LYS A 207 12.03 -16.56 -1.49
C LYS A 207 10.84 -15.80 -2.06
N TRP A 208 10.88 -14.47 -1.98
CA TRP A 208 9.84 -13.68 -2.63
C TRP A 208 9.98 -13.78 -4.16
N PRO A 209 8.86 -13.80 -4.90
CA PRO A 209 8.92 -13.78 -6.36
C PRO A 209 9.52 -12.47 -6.86
N SER A 210 10.14 -12.49 -8.04
CA SER A 210 10.57 -11.27 -8.72
C SER A 210 9.37 -10.33 -8.96
N LEU A 211 9.62 -9.08 -9.32
CA LEU A 211 8.55 -8.14 -9.66
C LEU A 211 7.65 -8.69 -10.80
N GLU A 212 8.24 -9.30 -11.83
CA GLU A 212 7.52 -9.88 -12.96
C GLU A 212 6.67 -11.08 -12.53
N ASP A 213 7.23 -12.00 -11.75
CA ASP A 213 6.51 -13.17 -11.24
C ASP A 213 5.40 -12.75 -10.27
N SER A 214 5.67 -11.73 -9.44
CA SER A 214 4.69 -11.13 -8.55
C SER A 214 3.52 -10.54 -9.32
N PHE A 215 3.76 -9.90 -10.47
CA PHE A 215 2.70 -9.39 -11.33
C PHE A 215 1.84 -10.52 -11.88
N GLU A 216 2.45 -11.61 -12.36
CA GLU A 216 1.71 -12.76 -12.87
C GLU A 216 0.83 -13.40 -11.80
N ILE A 217 1.37 -13.57 -10.59
CA ILE A 217 0.69 -14.24 -9.47
C ILE A 217 -0.41 -13.36 -8.87
N CYS A 218 -0.14 -12.07 -8.68
CA CYS A 218 -0.99 -11.16 -7.92
C CYS A 218 -1.96 -10.38 -8.82
N VAL A 219 -1.53 -9.97 -10.01
CA VAL A 219 -2.35 -9.14 -10.91
C VAL A 219 -2.98 -10.00 -11.99
N GLN A 220 -2.16 -10.60 -12.86
CA GLN A 220 -2.64 -11.23 -14.10
C GLN A 220 -3.52 -12.45 -13.83
N LYS A 221 -3.13 -13.32 -12.88
CA LYS A 221 -3.87 -14.54 -12.53
C LYS A 221 -5.30 -14.23 -12.06
N TRP A 222 -5.48 -13.19 -11.25
CA TRP A 222 -6.80 -12.82 -10.74
C TRP A 222 -7.64 -12.11 -11.79
N ARG A 223 -7.03 -11.24 -12.61
CA ARG A 223 -7.73 -10.60 -13.75
C ARG A 223 -8.26 -11.63 -14.73
N ARG A 224 -7.45 -12.65 -15.09
CA ARG A 224 -7.88 -13.75 -15.97
C ARG A 224 -9.07 -14.52 -15.40
N LYS A 225 -9.10 -14.77 -14.09
CA LYS A 225 -10.24 -15.43 -13.42
C LYS A 225 -11.55 -14.65 -13.54
N VAL A 226 -11.49 -13.33 -13.62
CA VAL A 226 -12.66 -12.47 -13.76
C VAL A 226 -12.96 -12.04 -15.20
N GLY A 227 -12.24 -12.63 -16.17
CA GLY A 227 -12.44 -12.40 -17.60
C GLY A 227 -11.76 -11.15 -18.17
N GLY A 228 -10.79 -10.58 -17.44
CA GLY A 228 -9.94 -9.48 -17.90
C GLY A 228 -8.48 -9.92 -18.08
N GLU A 229 -7.67 -9.08 -18.69
CA GLU A 229 -6.26 -9.34 -18.97
C GLU A 229 -5.56 -7.99 -19.18
N ILE A 230 -4.39 -7.81 -18.58
CA ILE A 230 -3.49 -6.71 -18.92
C ILE A 230 -2.61 -7.20 -20.06
N ASP A 231 -2.57 -6.46 -21.17
CA ASP A 231 -1.73 -6.81 -22.31
C ASP A 231 -0.23 -6.57 -22.01
N GLU A 232 0.65 -7.14 -22.82
CA GLU A 232 2.09 -7.06 -22.58
C GLU A 232 2.65 -5.64 -22.62
N ASN A 233 2.06 -4.72 -23.40
CA ASN A 233 2.52 -3.33 -23.44
C ASN A 233 2.11 -2.59 -22.16
N GLU A 234 0.88 -2.78 -21.71
CA GLU A 234 0.41 -2.21 -20.44
C GLU A 234 1.21 -2.77 -19.26
N LYS A 235 1.43 -4.08 -19.23
CA LYS A 235 2.26 -4.75 -18.23
C LYS A 235 3.67 -4.18 -18.22
N ALA A 236 4.30 -4.04 -19.38
CA ALA A 236 5.65 -3.48 -19.48
C ALA A 236 5.70 -2.05 -18.93
N ALA A 237 4.73 -1.20 -19.28
CA ALA A 237 4.65 0.18 -18.80
C ALA A 237 4.37 0.26 -17.29
N PHE A 238 3.49 -0.59 -16.77
CA PHE A 238 3.18 -0.66 -15.34
C PHE A 238 4.41 -1.12 -14.53
N LEU A 239 5.07 -2.19 -14.98
CA LEU A 239 6.27 -2.70 -14.32
C LEU A 239 7.43 -1.70 -14.39
N ASP A 240 7.58 -0.97 -15.50
CA ASP A 240 8.55 0.14 -15.59
C ASP A 240 8.28 1.22 -14.52
N LEU A 241 7.03 1.68 -14.42
CA LEU A 241 6.65 2.66 -13.41
C LEU A 241 6.95 2.15 -11.99
N MET A 242 6.55 0.91 -11.69
CA MET A 242 6.80 0.28 -10.39
C MET A 242 8.29 0.20 -10.07
N ARG A 243 9.15 -0.20 -11.02
CA ARG A 243 10.61 -0.25 -10.83
C ARG A 243 11.20 1.13 -10.54
N ARG A 244 10.73 2.18 -11.23
CA ARG A 244 11.22 3.56 -10.99
C ARG A 244 10.78 4.10 -9.64
N MET A 245 9.53 3.88 -9.25
CA MET A 245 9.03 4.34 -7.94
C MET A 245 9.63 3.55 -6.76
N LEU A 246 9.94 2.26 -6.96
CA LEU A 246 10.62 1.39 -6.00
C LEU A 246 12.13 1.34 -6.22
N ALA A 247 12.73 2.37 -6.82
CA ALA A 247 14.18 2.45 -6.89
C ALA A 247 14.77 2.54 -5.46
N PHE A 248 15.85 1.81 -5.19
CA PHE A 248 16.46 1.81 -3.85
C PHE A 248 16.90 3.21 -3.44
N ARG A 249 17.60 3.94 -4.32
CA ARG A 249 18.07 5.29 -4.01
C ARG A 249 16.95 6.31 -4.16
N PRO A 250 16.75 7.20 -3.18
CA PRO A 250 15.70 8.21 -3.25
C PRO A 250 15.87 9.16 -4.45
N GLU A 251 17.10 9.48 -4.87
CA GLU A 251 17.38 10.37 -6.00
C GLU A 251 17.05 9.74 -7.37
N GLU A 252 16.91 8.42 -7.43
CA GLU A 252 16.55 7.69 -8.66
C GLU A 252 15.03 7.56 -8.81
N ARG A 253 14.24 7.94 -7.78
CA ARG A 253 12.78 7.88 -7.82
C ARG A 253 12.20 9.10 -8.54
N PRO A 254 11.13 8.92 -9.31
CA PRO A 254 10.44 10.02 -9.96
C PRO A 254 9.74 10.90 -8.94
N THR A 255 9.57 12.17 -9.28
CA THR A 255 8.62 13.07 -8.61
C THR A 255 7.18 12.63 -8.88
N VAL A 256 6.23 13.12 -8.07
CA VAL A 256 4.80 12.85 -8.30
C VAL A 256 4.34 13.32 -9.68
N ASP A 257 4.86 14.45 -10.17
CA ASP A 257 4.53 14.95 -11.50
C ASP A 257 5.03 13.99 -12.59
N GLU A 258 6.23 13.44 -12.46
CA GLU A 258 6.76 12.43 -13.40
C GLU A 258 6.00 11.10 -13.31
N VAL A 259 5.50 10.72 -12.13
CA VAL A 259 4.59 9.57 -11.97
C VAL A 259 3.32 9.81 -12.77
N LEU A 260 2.68 10.98 -12.61
CA LEU A 260 1.45 11.34 -13.33
C LEU A 260 1.67 11.36 -14.85
N HIS A 261 2.85 11.77 -15.33
CA HIS A 261 3.17 11.80 -16.77
C HIS A 261 3.80 10.50 -17.30
N SER A 262 3.89 9.45 -16.47
CA SER A 262 4.43 8.17 -16.90
C SER A 262 3.61 7.53 -18.02
N GLU A 263 4.25 6.67 -18.80
CA GLU A 263 3.60 6.01 -19.93
C GLU A 263 2.34 5.26 -19.51
N TRP A 264 2.41 4.49 -18.41
CA TRP A 264 1.28 3.73 -17.90
C TRP A 264 0.09 4.64 -17.55
N MET A 265 0.38 5.76 -16.88
CA MET A 265 -0.64 6.72 -16.45
C MET A 265 -1.32 7.40 -17.65
N VAL A 266 -0.54 7.87 -18.61
CA VAL A 266 -1.05 8.63 -19.77
C VAL A 266 -1.79 7.74 -20.77
N LYS A 267 -1.31 6.52 -21.04
CA LYS A 267 -1.88 5.66 -22.08
C LYS A 267 -2.99 4.74 -21.57
N TRP A 268 -2.95 4.31 -20.30
CA TRP A 268 -3.94 3.37 -19.76
C TRP A 268 -4.77 4.00 -18.65
N ALA A 269 -4.15 4.48 -17.56
CA ALA A 269 -4.92 4.89 -16.40
C ALA A 269 -5.85 6.08 -16.66
N PHE A 270 -5.33 7.18 -17.23
CA PHE A 270 -6.12 8.40 -17.46
C PHE A 270 -7.25 8.18 -18.48
N PRO A 271 -7.00 7.56 -19.65
CA PRO A 271 -8.06 7.22 -20.58
C PRO A 271 -9.12 6.33 -19.95
N ASP A 272 -8.72 5.39 -19.11
CA ASP A 272 -9.65 4.49 -18.44
C ASP A 272 -10.55 5.22 -17.44
N TYR A 273 -9.95 6.05 -16.58
CA TYR A 273 -10.67 6.94 -15.68
C TYR A 273 -11.70 7.81 -16.43
N GLN A 274 -11.29 8.43 -17.54
CA GLN A 274 -12.18 9.28 -18.35
C GLN A 274 -13.30 8.50 -19.04
N ARG A 275 -13.06 7.26 -19.49
CA ARG A 275 -14.10 6.38 -20.05
C ARG A 275 -15.10 6.01 -18.97
N SER A 276 -14.62 5.63 -17.80
CA SER A 276 -15.45 5.23 -16.68
C SER A 276 -16.28 6.41 -16.13
N GLN A 277 -15.73 7.63 -16.12
CA GLN A 277 -16.52 8.84 -15.82
C GLN A 277 -17.63 9.12 -16.84
N ARG A 278 -17.39 8.88 -18.14
CA ARG A 278 -18.39 9.08 -19.19
C ARG A 278 -19.55 8.08 -19.10
N ARG A 279 -19.30 6.85 -18.66
CA ARG A 279 -20.33 5.81 -18.47
C ARG A 279 -21.26 6.07 -17.28
N LEU A 280 -20.89 7.00 -16.40
CA LEU A 280 -21.66 7.38 -15.22
C LEU A 280 -22.57 8.60 -15.45
N ARG A 281 -22.47 9.24 -16.62
CA ARG A 281 -23.36 10.31 -17.06
C ARG A 281 -24.46 9.74 -17.96
#